data_AF-A0A973AJU3-F1
#
_entry.id   AF-A0A973AJU3-F1
#
_cell.length_a   1.000
_cell.length_b   1.000
_cell.length_c   1.000
_cell.angle_alpha   90.00
_cell.angle_beta   90.00
_cell.angle_gamma   90.00
#
_symmetry.space_group_name_H-M   'P 1'
#
loop_
_entity.id
_entity.type
_entity.pdbx_description
1 polymer ?
#
loop_
_entity_poly.entity_id
_entity_poly.type
_entity_poly.pdbx_seq_one_letter_code
_entity_poly.pdbx_strand_id
1 'polypeptide(L)'
;MKPLFRTLALTMVLGTPVIAAPAFAGTVENLERERAILVETLLANDMTAEERFSKVNVSKSRLIDLERIVLRDKSLVGRNTPAIKRAFANYDLTFMVHAAIEKDRALADHWLTQIGLDKQGLLSAQMRRR
;
A
#
# COMPACT_ATOMS: atom_id res chain seq x y z
N MET A 1 46.89 54.52 11.43
CA MET A 1 47.11 53.49 12.47
C MET A 1 45.80 52.77 12.75
N LYS A 2 45.87 51.43 12.80
CA LYS A 2 44.85 50.41 13.17
C LYS A 2 43.80 50.02 12.11
N PRO A 3 44.01 48.89 11.38
CA PRO A 3 42.93 48.19 10.70
C PRO A 3 42.11 47.36 11.69
N LEU A 4 40.78 47.51 11.64
CA LEU A 4 39.82 46.76 12.44
C LEU A 4 39.75 45.32 11.90
N PHE A 5 40.43 44.39 12.58
CA PHE A 5 40.35 42.96 12.27
C PHE A 5 38.92 42.46 12.55
N ARG A 6 38.22 42.08 11.49
CA ARG A 6 36.87 41.49 11.52
C ARG A 6 37.02 40.01 11.86
N THR A 7 36.76 39.63 13.11
CA THR A 7 36.85 38.24 13.58
C THR A 7 35.72 37.41 12.96
N LEU A 8 36.07 36.48 12.07
CA LEU A 8 35.17 35.51 11.46
C LEU A 8 34.94 34.36 12.47
N ALA A 9 33.84 34.37 13.20
CA ALA A 9 33.46 33.25 14.07
C ALA A 9 32.85 32.12 13.22
N LEU A 10 33.68 31.15 12.85
CA LEU A 10 33.26 29.91 12.18
C LEU A 10 32.48 29.04 13.18
N THR A 11 31.16 29.04 13.09
CA THR A 11 30.27 28.21 13.91
C THR A 11 30.27 26.78 13.37
N MET A 12 30.98 25.89 14.05
CA MET A 12 31.01 24.45 13.75
C MET A 12 29.70 23.81 14.22
N VAL A 13 28.78 23.56 13.28
CA VAL A 13 27.54 22.81 13.55
C VAL A 13 27.92 21.34 13.77
N LEU A 14 27.93 20.93 15.04
CA LEU A 14 28.01 19.52 15.43
C LEU A 14 26.73 18.81 14.96
N GLY A 15 26.83 18.06 13.87
CA GLY A 15 25.76 17.18 13.40
C GLY A 15 25.55 16.05 14.40
N THR A 16 24.41 16.06 15.10
CA THR A 16 23.98 14.93 15.91
C THR A 16 23.50 13.80 14.99
N PRO A 17 23.98 12.56 15.14
CA PRO A 17 23.42 11.44 14.41
C PRO A 17 22.00 11.18 14.93
N VAL A 18 21.01 11.44 14.09
CA VAL A 18 19.62 11.04 14.35
C VAL A 18 19.56 9.52 14.28
N ILE A 19 19.52 8.87 15.44
CA ILE A 19 19.21 7.44 15.53
C ILE A 19 17.73 7.30 15.17
N ALA A 20 17.44 6.81 13.96
CA ALA A 20 16.08 6.52 13.54
C ALA A 20 15.53 5.35 14.37
N ALA A 21 14.52 5.60 15.19
CA ALA A 21 13.80 4.54 15.90
C ALA A 21 13.09 3.62 14.88
N PRO A 22 13.03 2.29 15.13
CA PRO A 22 12.32 1.38 14.25
C PRO A 22 10.85 1.77 14.17
N ALA A 23 10.36 2.00 12.96
CA ALA A 23 8.95 2.26 12.72
C ALA A 23 8.15 0.97 12.96
N PHE A 24 7.45 0.88 14.08
CA PHE A 24 6.48 -0.19 14.32
C PHE A 24 5.22 0.08 13.48
N ALA A 25 5.06 -0.67 12.39
CA ALA A 25 3.83 -0.68 11.61
C ALA A 25 2.77 -1.52 12.35
N GLY A 26 1.55 -0.99 12.47
CA GLY A 26 0.41 -1.70 13.01
C GLY A 26 -0.11 -2.77 12.03
N THR A 27 -1.11 -3.53 12.47
CA THR A 27 -1.70 -4.62 11.70
C THR A 27 -2.28 -4.13 10.37
N VAL A 28 -2.97 -2.98 10.38
CA VAL A 28 -3.54 -2.35 9.17
C VAL A 28 -2.45 -1.85 8.22
N GLU A 29 -1.39 -1.22 8.74
CA GLU A 29 -0.29 -0.72 7.92
C GLU A 29 0.47 -1.86 7.22
N ASN A 30 0.63 -3.00 7.90
CA ASN A 30 1.23 -4.19 7.31
C ASN A 30 0.35 -4.78 6.20
N LEU A 31 -0.97 -4.84 6.42
CA LEU A 31 -1.94 -5.26 5.41
C LEU A 31 -1.87 -4.39 4.16
N GLU A 32 -1.95 -3.06 4.33
CA GLU A 32 -1.91 -2.12 3.20
C GLU A 32 -0.59 -2.17 2.44
N ARG A 33 0.53 -2.45 3.13
CA ARG A 33 1.83 -2.65 2.47
C ARG A 33 1.83 -3.87 1.55
N GLU A 34 1.36 -5.02 2.03
CA GLU A 34 1.30 -6.23 1.19
C GLU A 34 0.29 -6.06 0.05
N ARG A 35 -0.81 -5.33 0.28
CA ARG A 35 -1.78 -5.01 -0.77
C ARG A 35 -1.14 -4.15 -1.86
N ALA A 36 -0.31 -3.17 -1.49
CA ALA A 36 0.43 -2.36 -2.45
C ALA A 36 1.39 -3.22 -3.30
N ILE A 37 2.12 -4.15 -2.67
CA ILE A 37 3.01 -5.09 -3.37
C ILE A 37 2.24 -5.95 -4.38
N LEU A 38 1.06 -6.45 -3.99
CA LEU A 38 0.21 -7.21 -4.91
C LEU A 38 -0.23 -6.35 -6.11
N VAL A 39 -0.71 -5.13 -5.88
CA VAL A 39 -1.14 -4.23 -6.95
C VAL A 39 0.03 -3.88 -7.87
N GLU A 40 1.20 -3.60 -7.32
CA GLU A 40 2.43 -3.38 -8.09
C GLU A 40 2.75 -4.59 -8.97
N THR A 41 2.67 -5.79 -8.41
CA THR A 41 2.89 -7.05 -9.15
C THR A 41 1.85 -7.24 -10.28
N LEU A 42 0.60 -6.84 -10.05
CA LEU A 42 -0.44 -6.91 -11.09
C LEU A 42 -0.18 -5.92 -12.24
N LEU A 43 0.44 -4.77 -11.96
CA LEU A 43 0.67 -3.69 -12.92
C LEU A 43 2.08 -3.69 -13.55
N ALA A 44 3.02 -4.46 -13.01
CA ALA A 44 4.38 -4.58 -13.51
C ALA A 44 4.39 -4.97 -15.00
N ASN A 45 5.20 -4.32 -15.84
CA ASN A 45 5.29 -4.62 -17.29
C ASN A 45 6.54 -5.44 -17.66
N ASP A 46 7.43 -5.64 -16.70
CA ASP A 46 8.76 -6.23 -16.82
C ASP A 46 8.80 -7.71 -16.37
N MET A 47 7.65 -8.39 -16.38
CA MET A 47 7.50 -9.75 -15.85
C MET A 47 6.77 -10.67 -16.82
N THR A 48 7.22 -11.92 -16.89
CA THR A 48 6.50 -13.00 -17.60
C THR A 48 5.18 -13.34 -16.91
N ALA A 49 4.29 -14.04 -17.62
CA ALA A 49 3.00 -14.45 -17.07
C ALA A 49 3.16 -15.43 -15.90
N GLU A 50 4.10 -16.37 -16.01
CA GLU A 50 4.41 -17.38 -14.99
C GLU A 50 4.99 -16.75 -13.72
N GLU A 51 5.95 -15.83 -13.86
CA GLU A 51 6.53 -15.09 -12.72
C GLU A 51 5.47 -14.26 -12.01
N ARG A 52 4.60 -13.58 -12.78
CA ARG A 52 3.49 -12.80 -12.21
C ARG A 52 2.55 -13.69 -11.43
N PHE A 53 2.13 -14.82 -12.01
CA PHE A 53 1.25 -15.77 -11.34
C PHE A 53 1.85 -16.28 -10.03
N SER A 54 3.13 -16.64 -10.04
CA SER A 54 3.86 -17.08 -8.84
C SER A 54 3.87 -15.99 -7.75
N LYS A 55 4.29 -14.75 -8.09
CA LYS A 55 4.33 -13.65 -7.11
C LYS A 55 2.94 -13.28 -6.58
N VAL A 56 1.94 -13.22 -7.46
CA VAL A 56 0.54 -12.96 -7.08
C VAL A 56 0.04 -14.01 -6.08
N ASN A 57 0.34 -15.29 -6.28
CA ASN A 57 -0.08 -16.34 -5.34
C ASN A 57 0.61 -16.24 -3.98
N VAL A 58 1.89 -15.86 -3.95
CA VAL A 58 2.61 -15.59 -2.69
C VAL A 58 1.96 -14.42 -1.94
N SER A 59 1.75 -13.29 -2.62
CA SER A 59 1.11 -12.12 -2.00
C SER A 59 -0.33 -12.39 -1.59
N LYS A 60 -1.10 -13.12 -2.40
CA LYS A 60 -2.46 -13.56 -2.05
C LYS A 60 -2.48 -14.35 -0.74
N SER A 61 -1.56 -15.30 -0.59
CA SER A 61 -1.47 -16.12 0.63
C SER A 61 -1.15 -15.28 1.86
N ARG A 62 -0.18 -14.36 1.74
CA ARG A 62 0.17 -13.41 2.81
C ARG A 62 -0.98 -12.47 3.16
N LEU A 63 -1.70 -11.96 2.16
CA LEU A 63 -2.86 -11.11 2.37
C LEU A 63 -3.96 -11.82 3.14
N ILE A 64 -4.24 -13.10 2.86
CA ILE A 64 -5.23 -13.87 3.63
C ILE A 64 -4.88 -13.87 5.12
N ASP A 65 -3.61 -14.08 5.46
CA ASP A 65 -3.16 -14.10 6.84
C ASP A 65 -3.22 -12.71 7.48
N LEU A 66 -2.77 -11.66 6.78
CA LEU A 66 -2.82 -10.28 7.26
C LEU A 66 -4.26 -9.78 7.44
N GLU A 67 -5.15 -10.10 6.49
CA GLU A 67 -6.59 -9.78 6.57
C GLU A 67 -7.20 -10.44 7.81
N ARG A 68 -6.88 -11.72 8.07
CA ARG A 68 -7.33 -12.41 9.29
C ARG A 68 -6.76 -11.80 10.57
N ILE A 69 -5.49 -11.38 10.56
CA ILE A 69 -4.86 -10.71 11.70
C ILE A 69 -5.58 -9.39 11.99
N VAL A 70 -5.81 -8.57 10.97
CA VAL A 70 -6.51 -7.28 11.12
C VAL A 70 -7.94 -7.47 11.61
N LEU A 71 -8.70 -8.39 11.02
CA LEU A 71 -10.09 -8.65 11.44
C LEU A 71 -10.21 -9.18 12.88
N ARG A 72 -9.15 -9.81 13.41
CA ARG A 72 -9.11 -10.36 14.77
C ARG A 72 -8.40 -9.44 15.77
N ASP A 73 -7.80 -8.35 15.32
CA ASP A 73 -7.04 -7.44 16.18
C ASP A 73 -7.98 -6.58 17.02
N LYS A 74 -8.15 -6.99 18.28
CA LYS A 74 -8.98 -6.28 19.26
C LYS A 74 -8.46 -4.87 19.58
N SER A 75 -7.17 -4.58 19.32
CA SER A 75 -6.58 -3.26 19.58
C SER A 75 -7.06 -2.18 18.61
N LEU A 76 -7.72 -2.58 17.52
CA LEU A 76 -8.31 -1.66 16.54
C LEU A 76 -9.68 -1.14 17.01
N VAL A 77 -10.35 -1.82 17.94
CA VAL A 77 -11.66 -1.41 18.46
C VAL A 77 -11.52 -0.10 19.21
N GLY A 78 -12.27 0.92 18.78
CA GLY A 78 -12.21 2.27 19.36
C GLY A 78 -11.00 3.11 18.93
N ARG A 79 -10.05 2.55 18.17
CA ARG A 79 -8.90 3.30 17.63
C ARG A 79 -9.30 4.02 16.34
N ASN A 80 -9.19 5.34 16.34
CA ASN A 80 -9.74 6.21 15.30
C ASN A 80 -8.68 6.84 14.37
N THR A 81 -7.55 6.16 14.14
CA THR A 81 -6.52 6.70 13.22
C THR A 81 -7.09 6.81 11.80
N PRO A 82 -6.62 7.79 10.99
CA PRO A 82 -7.08 7.93 9.61
C PRO A 82 -6.86 6.67 8.75
N ALA A 83 -5.81 5.90 9.02
CA ALA A 83 -5.52 4.65 8.33
C ALA A 83 -6.61 3.60 8.60
N ILE A 84 -6.94 3.37 9.88
CA ILE A 84 -7.99 2.43 10.29
C ILE A 84 -9.34 2.86 9.72
N LYS A 85 -9.70 4.14 9.84
CA LYS A 85 -10.96 4.66 9.29
C LYS A 85 -11.08 4.39 7.80
N ARG A 86 -10.03 4.65 7.01
CA ARG A 86 -10.04 4.40 5.56
C ARG A 86 -10.11 2.92 5.24
N ALA A 87 -9.35 2.10 5.96
CA ALA A 87 -9.32 0.65 5.78
C ALA A 87 -10.72 0.03 5.93
N PHE A 88 -11.42 0.35 7.02
CA PHE A 88 -12.76 -0.19 7.26
C PHE A 88 -13.86 0.50 6.45
N ALA A 89 -13.68 1.76 6.04
CA ALA A 89 -14.62 2.44 5.14
C ALA A 89 -14.57 1.89 3.70
N ASN A 90 -13.43 1.32 3.28
CA ASN A 90 -13.23 0.76 1.95
C ASN A 90 -12.98 -0.75 2.02
N TYR A 91 -13.89 -1.47 2.67
CA TYR A 91 -13.74 -2.89 3.00
C TYR A 91 -13.33 -3.75 1.80
N ASP A 92 -14.03 -3.61 0.68
CA ASP A 92 -13.78 -4.40 -0.55
C ASP A 92 -12.40 -4.16 -1.16
N LEU A 93 -11.82 -2.97 -0.94
CA LEU A 93 -10.49 -2.61 -1.40
C LEU A 93 -9.41 -3.05 -0.41
N THR A 94 -9.64 -2.90 0.89
CA THR A 94 -8.65 -3.23 1.92
C THR A 94 -8.57 -4.74 2.18
N PHE A 95 -9.72 -5.41 2.33
CA PHE A 95 -9.83 -6.86 2.52
C PHE A 95 -10.06 -7.55 1.17
N MET A 96 -9.18 -7.20 0.22
CA MET A 96 -9.36 -7.48 -1.20
C MET A 96 -9.47 -8.97 -1.51
N VAL A 97 -8.73 -9.83 -0.81
CA VAL A 97 -8.76 -11.28 -1.08
C VAL A 97 -10.05 -11.90 -0.55
N HIS A 98 -10.45 -11.59 0.69
CA HIS A 98 -11.76 -12.02 1.21
C HIS A 98 -12.90 -11.52 0.32
N ALA A 99 -12.93 -10.23 -0.02
CA ALA A 99 -13.99 -9.64 -0.82
C ALA A 99 -14.07 -10.22 -2.25
N ALA A 100 -12.93 -10.57 -2.86
CA ALA A 100 -12.89 -11.24 -4.15
C ALA A 100 -13.46 -12.67 -4.08
N ILE A 101 -13.14 -13.41 -3.02
CA ILE A 101 -13.65 -14.77 -2.79
C ILE A 101 -15.17 -14.73 -2.53
N GLU A 102 -15.64 -13.81 -1.69
CA GLU A 102 -17.08 -13.65 -1.40
C GLU A 102 -17.91 -13.35 -2.64
N LYS A 103 -17.33 -12.63 -3.60
CA LYS A 103 -17.99 -12.22 -4.85
C LYS A 103 -17.74 -13.19 -6.01
N ASP A 104 -17.02 -14.28 -5.77
CA ASP A 104 -16.59 -15.26 -6.78
C ASP A 104 -15.92 -14.61 -8.01
N ARG A 105 -14.97 -13.70 -7.75
CA ARG A 105 -14.23 -12.96 -8.80
C ARG A 105 -12.74 -13.27 -8.75
N ALA A 106 -12.12 -13.24 -9.92
CA ALA A 106 -10.67 -13.19 -10.01
C ALA A 106 -10.14 -11.94 -9.30
N LEU A 107 -9.03 -12.07 -8.58
CA LEU A 107 -8.50 -11.01 -7.71
C LEU A 107 -8.22 -9.69 -8.47
N ALA A 108 -7.63 -9.80 -9.66
CA ALA A 108 -7.37 -8.64 -10.51
C ALA A 108 -8.66 -7.98 -11.03
N ASP A 109 -9.66 -8.79 -11.40
CA ASP A 109 -10.96 -8.32 -11.88
C ASP A 109 -11.74 -7.60 -10.78
N HIS A 110 -11.71 -8.15 -9.56
CA HIS A 110 -12.27 -7.50 -8.38
C HIS A 110 -11.61 -6.15 -8.12
N TRP A 111 -10.27 -6.09 -8.08
CA TRP A 111 -9.55 -4.84 -7.84
C TRP A 111 -9.87 -3.78 -8.90
N LEU A 112 -9.83 -4.14 -10.19
CA LEU A 112 -10.18 -3.23 -11.29
C LEU A 112 -11.60 -2.69 -11.16
N THR A 113 -12.57 -3.55 -10.85
CA THR A 113 -13.96 -3.14 -10.65
C THR A 113 -14.09 -2.14 -9.49
N GLN A 114 -13.38 -2.37 -8.38
CA GLN A 114 -13.45 -1.49 -7.22
C GLN A 114 -12.85 -0.10 -7.47
N ILE A 115 -11.89 0.03 -8.39
CA ILE A 115 -11.37 1.35 -8.82
C ILE A 115 -12.16 1.97 -9.97
N GLY A 116 -13.32 1.39 -10.33
CA GLY A 116 -14.22 1.91 -11.37
C GLY A 116 -13.85 1.50 -12.79
N LEU A 117 -12.96 0.52 -12.96
CA LEU A 117 -12.60 -0.06 -14.26
C LEU A 117 -13.35 -1.39 -14.44
N ASP A 118 -14.60 -1.32 -14.91
CA ASP A 118 -15.35 -2.50 -15.32
C ASP A 118 -15.07 -2.87 -16.79
N LYS A 119 -15.38 -4.12 -17.16
CA LYS A 119 -15.12 -4.63 -18.52
C LYS A 119 -15.89 -3.83 -19.58
N GLN A 120 -17.11 -3.43 -19.26
CA GLN A 120 -17.98 -2.65 -20.14
C GLN A 120 -17.43 -1.24 -20.39
N GLY A 121 -16.93 -0.57 -19.36
CA GLY A 121 -16.25 0.72 -19.44
C GLY A 121 -14.96 0.65 -20.26
N LEU A 122 -14.15 -0.40 -20.06
CA LEU A 122 -12.93 -0.60 -20.85
C LEU A 122 -13.21 -0.87 -22.33
N LEU A 123 -14.17 -1.75 -22.63
CA LEU A 123 -14.54 -2.08 -24.01
C LEU A 123 -15.16 -0.89 -24.75
N SER A 124 -16.01 -0.10 -24.09
CA SER A 124 -16.58 1.12 -24.66
C SER A 124 -15.52 2.21 -24.90
N ALA A 125 -14.54 2.35 -24.01
CA ALA A 125 -13.42 3.27 -24.19
C ALA A 125 -12.52 2.89 -25.38
N GLN A 126 -12.27 1.60 -25.60
CA GLN A 126 -11.52 1.11 -26.76
C GLN A 126 -12.28 1.33 -28.07
N MET A 127 -13.61 1.11 -28.08
CA MET A 127 -14.46 1.31 -29.26
C MET A 127 -14.49 2.78 -29.72
N ARG A 128 -14.46 3.74 -28.78
CA ARG A 128 -14.43 5.18 -29.09
C ARG A 128 -13.11 5.67 -29.71
N ARG A 129 -12.01 4.93 -29.53
CA ARG A 129 -10.67 5.31 -29.97
C ARG A 129 -10.35 4.89 -31.41
N ARG A 130 -11.27 4.17 -32.07
CA ARG A 130 -11.16 3.71 -33.46
C ARG A 130 -11.98 4.57 -34.40
#